data_AF-A0A7T5UH12-F1
#
_entry.id   AF-A0A7T5UH12-F1
#
_cell.length_a   1.000
_cell.length_b   1.000
_cell.length_c   1.000
_cell.angle_alpha   90.00
_cell.angle_beta   90.00
_cell.angle_gamma   90.00
#
_symmetry.space_group_name_H-M   'P 1'
#
loop_
_entity.id
_entity.type
_entity.pdbx_description
1 polymer ?
#
loop_
_entity_poly.entity_id
_entity_poly.type
_entity_poly.pdbx_seq_one_letter_code
_entity_poly.pdbx_strand_id
1 'polypeptide(L)'
;MLRSFFARTQSRDDILAILGASLKKRDETTARDKLLELLQSHVQDPEIVQPVNIALAHMASWDDPYQLLVTTGKMTEHVTDSRALATLADHYAINAARQLESSDPLYALSTYGQVFEHSPGETDHQLSCLEGILRITESPHPADIEPMARHLVTLAEAADNHDPAQLRLHNRVMDMAEQVRDPVLAMELYLAIYGNSDDGSGLERDSFQALMALSQNPAEKDGAAIIEGLYHAHEIGANNPIQRAEIENRLIVLADASCERDPLTAYAAYHFLLEELPAQDRREQGLMTKMMHLSESLATRDQESVMSGLALLQKRAGQNSSIFSRARHLHESMTARLSPATYPDLKPLSPKNFSIIHGSGITPL
;
A
#
# COMPACT_ATOMS: atom_id res chain seq x y z
N MET A 1 -29.17 29.71 5.52
CA MET A 1 -28.02 29.47 4.63
C MET A 1 -27.38 30.77 4.12
N LEU A 2 -27.16 31.79 4.97
CA LEU A 2 -26.50 33.05 4.58
C LEU A 2 -25.47 33.55 5.61
N ARG A 3 -25.23 32.82 6.71
CA ARG A 3 -24.19 33.16 7.70
C ARG A 3 -22.78 32.70 7.31
N SER A 4 -22.64 31.86 6.28
CA SER A 4 -21.35 31.34 5.81
C SER A 4 -20.66 32.22 4.76
N PHE A 5 -21.30 33.27 4.23
CA PHE A 5 -20.73 34.10 3.16
C PHE A 5 -19.91 35.30 3.64
N PHE A 6 -19.94 35.63 4.94
CA PHE A 6 -19.19 36.75 5.52
C PHE A 6 -18.58 36.37 6.88
N ALA A 7 -17.88 35.23 6.96
CA ALA A 7 -16.83 35.14 7.96
C ALA A 7 -15.79 36.20 7.54
N ARG A 8 -15.79 37.36 8.19
CA ARG A 8 -14.68 38.32 8.04
C ARG A 8 -13.43 37.54 8.44
N THR A 9 -12.59 37.23 7.46
CA THR A 9 -11.22 36.78 7.73
C THR A 9 -10.63 37.78 8.71
N GLN A 10 -10.25 37.32 9.91
CA GLN A 10 -9.59 38.18 10.88
C GLN A 10 -8.35 38.77 10.21
N SER A 11 -8.03 40.04 10.53
CA SER A 11 -6.80 40.60 9.99
C SER A 11 -5.60 39.83 10.57
N ARG A 12 -4.53 39.73 9.78
CA ARG A 12 -3.26 39.13 10.22
C ARG A 12 -2.83 39.64 11.61
N ASP A 13 -2.90 40.94 11.81
CA ASP A 13 -2.45 41.58 13.06
C ASP A 13 -3.36 41.22 14.25
N ASP A 14 -4.66 41.05 14.02
CA ASP A 14 -5.58 40.55 15.06
C ASP A 14 -5.25 39.10 15.44
N ILE A 15 -4.99 38.24 14.45
CA ILE A 15 -4.61 36.84 14.68
C ILE A 15 -3.29 36.77 15.47
N LEU A 16 -2.28 37.55 15.07
CA LEU A 16 -0.99 37.62 15.74
C LEU A 16 -1.09 38.14 17.18
N ALA A 17 -1.97 39.11 17.44
CA ALA A 17 -2.21 39.61 18.79
C ALA A 17 -2.81 38.54 19.71
N ILE A 18 -3.80 37.77 19.21
CA ILE A 18 -4.41 36.68 19.98
C ILE A 18 -3.41 35.54 20.18
N LEU A 19 -2.65 35.17 19.14
CA LEU A 19 -1.59 34.16 19.22
C LEU A 19 -0.56 34.54 20.30
N GLY A 20 -0.02 35.76 20.25
CA GLY A 20 0.96 36.22 21.23
C GLY A 20 0.42 36.26 22.67
N ALA A 21 -0.85 36.60 22.86
CA ALA A 21 -1.50 36.55 24.18
C ALA A 21 -1.68 35.11 24.69
N SER A 22 -2.01 34.17 23.79
CA SER A 22 -2.22 32.76 24.10
C SER A 22 -0.91 32.07 24.46
N LEU A 23 0.16 32.33 23.68
CA LEU A 23 1.51 31.85 23.95
C LEU A 23 1.99 32.29 25.35
N LYS A 24 1.83 33.57 25.71
CA LYS A 24 2.18 34.09 27.05
C LYS A 24 1.44 33.41 28.19
N LYS A 25 0.20 32.99 27.95
CA LYS A 25 -0.64 32.30 28.94
C LYS A 25 -0.44 30.78 28.95
N ARG A 26 0.39 30.24 28.05
CA ARG A 26 0.48 28.80 27.75
C ARG A 26 -0.88 28.18 27.46
N ASP A 27 -1.74 28.90 26.74
CA ASP A 27 -2.99 28.37 26.21
C ASP A 27 -2.71 27.67 24.88
N GLU A 28 -2.37 26.39 24.97
CA GLU A 28 -1.87 25.58 23.86
C GLU A 28 -2.88 25.42 22.72
N THR A 29 -4.14 25.19 23.08
CA THR A 29 -5.21 24.96 22.09
C THR A 29 -5.46 26.24 21.31
N THR A 30 -5.62 27.37 22.00
CA THR A 30 -5.86 28.66 21.32
C THR A 30 -4.63 29.11 20.52
N ALA A 31 -3.41 28.89 21.02
CA ALA A 31 -2.19 29.21 20.30
C ALA A 31 -2.08 28.40 19.00
N ARG A 32 -2.29 27.08 19.05
CA ARG A 32 -2.29 26.22 17.87
C ARG A 32 -3.36 26.64 16.87
N ASP A 33 -4.59 26.82 17.32
CA ASP A 33 -5.71 27.11 16.43
C ASP A 33 -5.51 28.47 15.72
N LYS A 34 -4.95 29.47 16.42
CA LYS A 34 -4.61 30.77 15.81
C LYS A 34 -3.41 30.72 14.90
N LEU A 35 -2.42 29.87 15.18
CA LEU A 35 -1.29 29.64 14.28
C LEU A 35 -1.77 29.00 12.96
N LEU A 36 -2.67 28.02 13.04
CA LEU A 36 -3.25 27.38 11.85
C LEU A 36 -4.14 28.35 11.06
N GLU A 37 -4.94 29.18 11.73
CA GLU A 37 -5.75 30.22 11.08
C GLU A 37 -4.87 31.25 10.35
N LEU A 38 -3.74 31.63 10.95
CA LEU A 38 -2.75 32.51 10.31
C LEU A 38 -2.20 31.89 9.03
N LEU A 39 -1.82 30.61 9.07
CA LEU A 39 -1.31 29.91 7.90
C LEU A 39 -2.39 29.77 6.81
N GLN A 40 -3.59 29.32 7.16
CA GLN A 40 -4.68 29.18 6.20
C GLN A 40 -5.06 30.49 5.50
N SER A 41 -5.03 31.61 6.21
CA SER A 41 -5.51 32.91 5.70
C SER A 41 -4.39 33.76 5.09
N HIS A 42 -3.13 33.52 5.47
CA HIS A 42 -2.00 34.41 5.16
C HIS A 42 -0.70 33.67 4.78
N VAL A 43 -0.73 32.39 4.35
CA VAL A 43 0.48 31.61 3.97
C VAL A 43 1.39 32.31 2.96
N GLN A 44 0.83 33.10 2.06
CA GLN A 44 1.57 33.82 1.01
C GLN A 44 2.23 35.13 1.51
N ASP A 45 1.95 35.55 2.74
CA ASP A 45 2.55 36.76 3.32
C ASP A 45 3.95 36.44 3.87
N PRO A 46 5.04 36.97 3.29
CA PRO A 46 6.38 36.70 3.81
C PRO A 46 6.59 37.25 5.22
N GLU A 47 5.80 38.23 5.67
CA GLU A 47 5.93 38.82 7.01
C GLU A 47 5.47 37.86 8.13
N ILE A 48 4.74 36.79 7.82
CA ILE A 48 4.29 35.83 8.84
C ILE A 48 5.34 34.77 9.20
N VAL A 49 6.41 34.61 8.41
CA VAL A 49 7.46 33.59 8.65
C VAL A 49 8.11 33.75 10.03
N GLN A 50 8.53 34.97 10.37
CA GLN A 50 9.18 35.25 11.64
C GLN A 50 8.23 35.07 12.85
N PRO A 51 6.99 35.60 12.83
CA PRO A 51 5.99 35.28 13.85
C PRO A 51 5.70 33.79 14.03
N VAL A 52 5.60 33.03 12.95
CA VAL A 52 5.40 31.58 13.00
C VAL A 52 6.58 30.88 13.67
N ASN A 53 7.82 31.25 13.30
CA ASN A 53 9.02 30.70 13.95
C ASN A 53 9.04 30.98 15.46
N ILE A 54 8.71 32.21 15.88
CA ILE A 54 8.63 32.56 17.30
C ILE A 54 7.56 31.74 18.03
N ALA A 55 6.41 31.53 17.40
CA ALA A 55 5.34 30.72 17.98
C ALA A 55 5.78 29.28 18.18
N LEU A 56 6.37 28.65 17.16
CA LEU A 56 6.90 27.28 17.24
C LEU A 56 8.02 27.15 18.27
N ALA A 57 8.96 28.09 18.33
CA ALA A 57 10.01 28.11 19.35
C ALA A 57 9.41 28.14 20.77
N HIS A 58 8.35 28.91 20.96
CA HIS A 58 7.69 29.00 22.25
C HIS A 58 6.93 27.72 22.60
N MET A 59 6.21 27.13 21.64
CA MET A 59 5.51 25.86 21.82
C MET A 59 6.50 24.71 22.11
N ALA A 60 7.65 24.68 21.44
CA ALA A 60 8.71 23.71 21.69
C ALA A 60 9.29 23.79 23.12
N SER A 61 9.16 24.93 23.79
CA SER A 61 9.60 25.12 25.18
C SER A 61 8.62 24.60 26.23
N TRP A 62 7.48 24.04 25.82
CA TRP A 62 6.44 23.56 26.73
C TRP A 62 6.63 22.10 27.18
N ASP A 63 7.72 21.44 26.78
CA ASP A 63 8.04 20.03 27.08
C ASP A 63 6.94 19.03 26.67
N ASP A 64 6.08 19.40 25.70
CA ASP A 64 5.08 18.52 25.07
C ASP A 64 5.43 18.30 23.59
N PRO A 65 6.24 17.28 23.27
CA PRO A 65 6.60 16.98 21.89
C PRO A 65 5.41 16.56 21.02
N TYR A 66 4.35 15.97 21.59
CA TYR A 66 3.18 15.55 20.82
C TYR A 66 2.37 16.74 20.31
N GLN A 67 2.17 17.77 21.13
CA GLN A 67 1.50 18.99 20.67
C GLN A 67 2.29 19.70 19.59
N LEU A 68 3.63 19.72 19.70
CA LEU A 68 4.48 20.29 18.66
C LEU A 68 4.31 19.52 17.35
N LEU A 69 4.30 18.19 17.39
CA LEU A 69 4.10 17.33 16.20
C LEU A 69 2.73 17.50 15.55
N VAL A 70 1.66 17.51 16.32
CA VAL A 70 0.31 17.76 15.81
C VAL A 70 0.24 19.14 15.16
N THR A 71 0.95 20.12 15.72
CA THR A 71 1.00 21.47 15.16
C THR A 71 1.76 21.48 13.84
N THR A 72 3.00 20.98 13.81
CA THR A 72 3.84 20.97 12.60
C THR A 72 3.25 20.12 11.48
N GLY A 73 2.63 18.97 11.79
CA GLY A 73 1.94 18.14 10.80
C GLY A 73 0.73 18.84 10.17
N LYS A 74 -0.03 19.62 10.93
CA LYS A 74 -1.10 20.46 10.36
C LYS A 74 -0.55 21.65 9.58
N MET A 75 0.65 22.11 9.90
CA MET A 75 1.30 23.16 9.12
C MET A 75 1.68 22.66 7.73
N THR A 76 2.26 21.46 7.60
CA THR A 76 2.65 20.90 6.30
C THR A 76 1.45 20.76 5.35
N GLU A 77 0.26 20.43 5.87
CA GLU A 77 -1.00 20.42 5.09
C GLU A 77 -1.40 21.79 4.51
N HIS A 78 -0.99 22.90 5.14
CA HIS A 78 -1.41 24.26 4.78
C HIS A 78 -0.33 25.08 4.06
N VAL A 79 0.91 24.57 3.99
CA VAL A 79 2.11 25.33 3.62
C VAL A 79 2.66 24.97 2.24
N THR A 80 1.82 24.42 1.35
CA THR A 80 2.22 23.87 0.05
C THR A 80 3.09 24.80 -0.82
N ASP A 81 2.92 26.12 -0.68
CA ASP A 81 3.54 27.11 -1.57
C ASP A 81 4.68 27.91 -0.92
N SER A 82 4.94 27.72 0.39
CA SER A 82 5.96 28.48 1.12
C SER A 82 7.09 27.60 1.63
N ARG A 83 8.20 27.55 0.87
CA ARG A 83 9.39 26.77 1.21
C ARG A 83 9.95 27.10 2.60
N ALA A 84 9.94 28.37 3.00
CA ALA A 84 10.48 28.80 4.29
C ALA A 84 9.66 28.26 5.47
N LEU A 85 8.33 28.27 5.36
CA LEU A 85 7.44 27.75 6.38
C LEU A 85 7.49 26.21 6.43
N ALA A 86 7.66 25.55 5.28
CA ALA A 86 7.85 24.09 5.22
C ALA A 86 9.15 23.68 5.94
N THR A 87 10.25 24.38 5.66
CA THR A 87 11.53 24.14 6.35
C THR A 87 11.42 24.34 7.87
N LEU A 88 10.64 25.31 8.34
CA LEU A 88 10.39 25.48 9.77
C LEU A 88 9.58 24.32 10.35
N ALA A 89 8.51 23.90 9.68
CA ALA A 89 7.70 22.77 10.13
C ALA A 89 8.54 21.49 10.27
N ASP A 90 9.36 21.18 9.26
CA ASP A 90 10.28 20.03 9.27
C ASP A 90 11.27 20.11 10.43
N HIS A 91 11.89 21.28 10.66
CA HIS A 91 12.85 21.47 11.74
C HIS A 91 12.26 21.15 13.13
N TYR A 92 11.08 21.70 13.42
CA TYR A 92 10.41 21.47 14.71
C TYR A 92 9.86 20.05 14.82
N ALA A 93 9.40 19.46 13.73
CA ALA A 93 8.97 18.06 13.70
C ALA A 93 10.12 17.11 14.02
N ILE A 94 11.29 17.29 13.39
CA ILE A 94 12.51 16.50 13.65
C ILE A 94 12.94 16.61 15.11
N ASN A 95 12.89 17.81 15.69
CA ASN A 95 13.27 18.02 17.08
C ASN A 95 12.31 17.35 18.06
N ALA A 96 11.00 17.38 17.80
CA ALA A 96 10.03 16.68 18.63
C ALA A 96 10.14 15.15 18.47
N ALA A 97 10.31 14.64 17.25
CA ALA A 97 10.55 13.22 17.00
C ALA A 97 11.79 12.74 17.77
N ARG A 98 12.87 13.55 17.79
CA ARG A 98 14.10 13.22 18.53
C ARG A 98 13.85 13.04 20.03
N GLN A 99 12.95 13.83 20.61
CA GLN A 99 12.58 13.71 22.02
C GLN A 99 11.77 12.42 22.28
N LEU A 100 11.03 11.95 21.28
CA LEU A 100 10.18 10.76 21.38
C LEU A 100 10.93 9.45 21.11
N GLU A 101 12.10 9.46 20.47
CA GLU A 101 12.82 8.24 20.04
C GLU A 101 12.94 7.14 21.11
N SER A 102 13.12 7.53 22.38
CA SER A 102 13.30 6.58 23.49
C SER A 102 11.99 6.20 24.20
N SER A 103 10.93 7.00 24.06
CA SER A 103 9.67 6.84 24.81
C SER A 103 8.51 6.35 23.94
N ASP A 104 8.47 6.77 22.66
CA ASP A 104 7.53 6.33 21.64
C ASP A 104 8.25 6.25 20.28
N PRO A 105 9.02 5.17 20.05
CA PRO A 105 9.82 5.00 18.83
C PRO A 105 8.95 4.85 17.58
N LEU A 106 7.72 4.33 17.68
CA LEU A 106 6.83 4.17 16.53
C LEU A 106 6.30 5.53 16.06
N TYR A 107 5.91 6.40 16.99
CA TYR A 107 5.46 7.74 16.63
C TYR A 107 6.61 8.59 16.07
N ALA A 108 7.80 8.47 16.65
CA ALA A 108 9.01 9.10 16.13
C ALA A 108 9.34 8.61 14.71
N LEU A 109 9.28 7.29 14.47
CA LEU A 109 9.51 6.68 13.16
C LEU A 109 8.51 7.20 12.12
N SER A 110 7.22 7.20 12.45
CA SER A 110 6.18 7.73 11.56
C SER A 110 6.41 9.21 11.22
N THR A 111 6.87 10.00 12.19
CA THR A 111 7.16 11.43 11.97
C THR A 111 8.36 11.60 11.05
N TYR A 112 9.47 10.90 11.32
CA TYR A 112 10.64 10.96 10.46
C TYR A 112 10.31 10.51 9.04
N GLY A 113 9.48 9.49 8.89
CA GLY A 113 9.01 9.03 7.59
C GLY A 113 8.22 10.10 6.84
N GLN A 114 7.24 10.74 7.49
CA GLN A 114 6.47 11.83 6.88
C GLN A 114 7.38 12.98 6.43
N VAL A 115 8.30 13.43 7.28
CA VAL A 115 9.23 14.51 6.90
C VAL A 115 10.13 14.06 5.75
N PHE A 116 10.63 12.83 5.79
CA PHE A 116 11.47 12.26 4.73
C PHE A 116 10.76 12.23 3.36
N GLU A 117 9.48 11.83 3.31
CA GLU A 117 8.67 11.78 2.07
C GLU A 117 8.35 13.18 1.51
N HIS A 118 8.12 14.16 2.38
CA HIS A 118 7.60 15.47 1.98
C HIS A 118 8.69 16.55 1.82
N SER A 119 9.89 16.36 2.39
CA SER A 119 10.98 17.31 2.25
C SER A 119 11.63 17.21 0.85
N PRO A 120 11.62 18.29 0.04
CA PRO A 120 12.21 18.26 -1.29
C PRO A 120 13.75 18.18 -1.25
N GLY A 121 14.30 16.99 -1.51
CA GLY A 121 15.68 16.67 -1.97
C GLY A 121 16.89 17.10 -1.11
N GLU A 122 17.77 16.17 -0.77
CA GLU A 122 19.13 16.32 -0.18
C GLU A 122 19.32 17.51 0.79
N THR A 123 18.38 17.68 1.71
CA THR A 123 18.50 18.67 2.78
C THR A 123 19.05 18.02 4.04
N ASP A 124 19.70 18.81 4.90
CA ASP A 124 20.13 18.36 6.24
C ASP A 124 18.99 17.72 7.05
N HIS A 125 17.74 18.10 6.77
CA HIS A 125 16.54 17.52 7.37
C HIS A 125 16.28 16.08 6.90
N GLN A 126 16.39 15.80 5.60
CA GLN A 126 16.21 14.45 5.06
C GLN A 126 17.26 13.49 5.62
N LEU A 127 18.52 13.93 5.69
CA LEU A 127 19.60 13.17 6.31
C LEU A 127 19.35 12.93 7.81
N SER A 128 18.88 13.96 8.54
CA SER A 128 18.53 13.83 9.96
C SER A 128 17.38 12.84 10.19
N CYS A 129 16.37 12.83 9.30
CA CYS A 129 15.26 11.88 9.37
C CYS A 129 15.74 10.46 9.12
N LEU A 130 16.55 10.26 8.08
CA LEU A 130 17.16 8.98 7.76
C LEU A 130 18.01 8.44 8.92
N GLU A 131 18.84 9.28 9.54
CA GLU A 131 19.61 8.89 10.72
C GLU A 131 18.72 8.50 11.91
N GLY A 132 17.62 9.22 12.12
CA GLY A 132 16.60 8.89 13.11
C GLY A 132 15.93 7.53 12.85
N ILE A 133 15.49 7.30 11.61
CA ILE A 133 14.91 6.04 11.15
C ILE A 133 15.89 4.88 11.39
N LEU A 134 17.13 5.02 10.93
CA LEU A 134 18.16 3.98 11.09
C LEU A 134 18.45 3.70 12.57
N ARG A 135 18.53 4.73 13.41
CA ARG A 135 18.75 4.58 14.86
C ARG A 135 17.60 3.86 15.56
N ILE A 136 16.36 4.27 15.30
CA ILE A 136 15.17 3.64 15.89
C ILE A 136 15.10 2.17 15.48
N THR A 137 15.41 1.89 14.23
CA THR A 137 15.25 0.56 13.66
C THR A 137 16.45 -0.34 13.87
N GLU A 138 17.63 0.13 14.34
CA GLU A 138 18.86 -0.66 14.48
C GLU A 138 18.70 -1.90 15.37
N SER A 139 17.99 -1.77 16.48
CA SER A 139 17.77 -2.85 17.46
C SER A 139 16.33 -2.78 17.99
N PRO A 140 15.34 -3.17 17.18
CA PRO A 140 13.95 -3.04 17.54
C PRO A 140 13.60 -4.02 18.66
N HIS A 141 12.71 -3.61 19.57
CA HIS A 141 12.13 -4.56 20.49
C HIS A 141 11.25 -5.56 19.71
N PRO A 142 11.21 -6.87 20.06
CA PRO A 142 10.50 -7.87 19.26
C PRO A 142 9.01 -7.58 19.02
N ALA A 143 8.37 -6.84 19.93
CA ALA A 143 6.97 -6.43 19.79
C ALA A 143 6.75 -5.34 18.73
N ASP A 144 7.80 -4.60 18.37
CA ASP A 144 7.74 -3.43 17.51
C ASP A 144 8.22 -3.72 16.08
N ILE A 145 8.81 -4.90 15.83
CA ILE A 145 9.33 -5.31 14.52
C ILE A 145 8.28 -5.15 13.42
N GLU A 146 7.11 -5.77 13.55
CA GLU A 146 6.06 -5.71 12.54
C GLU A 146 5.44 -4.30 12.40
N PRO A 147 5.12 -3.57 13.48
CA PRO A 147 4.73 -2.16 13.38
C PRO A 147 5.76 -1.28 12.66
N MET A 148 7.06 -1.41 12.99
CA MET A 148 8.13 -0.66 12.34
C MET A 148 8.27 -1.04 10.87
N ALA A 149 8.23 -2.33 10.55
CA ALA A 149 8.26 -2.86 9.19
C ALA A 149 7.18 -2.24 8.31
N ARG A 150 5.93 -2.12 8.79
CA ARG A 150 4.84 -1.48 8.03
C ARG A 150 5.14 -0.04 7.66
N HIS A 151 5.81 0.71 8.54
CA HIS A 151 6.25 2.08 8.23
C HIS A 151 7.41 2.09 7.23
N LEU A 152 8.30 1.09 7.28
CA LEU A 152 9.46 1.02 6.40
C LEU A 152 9.11 0.68 4.95
N VAL A 153 7.99 -0.01 4.67
CA VAL A 153 7.56 -0.32 3.29
C VAL A 153 7.44 0.97 2.46
N THR A 154 6.62 1.93 2.90
CA THR A 154 6.41 3.19 2.17
C THR A 154 7.69 4.02 2.04
N LEU A 155 8.56 3.96 3.05
CA LEU A 155 9.84 4.69 3.03
C LEU A 155 10.84 4.07 2.05
N ALA A 156 10.87 2.75 1.94
CA ALA A 156 11.68 2.06 0.94
C ALA A 156 11.19 2.39 -0.48
N GLU A 157 9.87 2.46 -0.69
CA GLU A 157 9.28 2.87 -1.97
C GLU A 157 9.62 4.32 -2.37
N ALA A 158 9.72 5.22 -1.40
CA ALA A 158 10.05 6.62 -1.63
C ALA A 158 11.55 6.91 -1.79
N ALA A 159 12.41 5.96 -1.40
CA ALA A 159 13.85 6.18 -1.32
C ALA A 159 14.57 5.95 -2.66
N ASP A 160 15.50 6.85 -3.00
CA ASP A 160 16.36 6.74 -4.18
C ASP A 160 17.55 5.82 -3.91
N ASN A 161 17.67 4.75 -4.68
CA ASN A 161 18.76 3.78 -4.58
C ASN A 161 20.12 4.28 -5.08
N HIS A 162 20.17 5.44 -5.73
CA HIS A 162 21.41 6.06 -6.18
C HIS A 162 22.07 6.93 -5.12
N ASP A 163 21.35 7.28 -4.05
CA ASP A 163 21.88 8.04 -2.92
C ASP A 163 22.50 7.08 -1.89
N PRO A 164 23.82 7.16 -1.62
CA PRO A 164 24.49 6.30 -0.64
C PRO A 164 23.88 6.36 0.77
N ALA A 165 23.26 7.49 1.15
CA ALA A 165 22.58 7.62 2.42
C ALA A 165 21.32 6.75 2.43
N GLN A 166 20.50 6.86 1.39
CA GLN A 166 19.24 6.12 1.24
C GLN A 166 19.45 4.62 0.95
N LEU A 167 20.59 4.23 0.38
CA LEU A 167 21.01 2.82 0.29
C LEU A 167 21.11 2.15 1.67
N ARG A 168 21.47 2.90 2.72
CA ARG A 168 21.51 2.37 4.10
C ARG A 168 20.11 2.04 4.61
N LEU A 169 19.09 2.79 4.19
CA LEU A 169 17.69 2.48 4.49
C LEU A 169 17.30 1.15 3.87
N HIS A 170 17.59 0.94 2.59
CA HIS A 170 17.28 -0.31 1.89
C HIS A 170 17.94 -1.53 2.54
N ASN A 171 19.21 -1.42 2.95
CA ASN A 171 19.87 -2.48 3.72
C ASN A 171 19.18 -2.73 5.07
N ARG A 172 18.72 -1.67 5.75
CA ARG A 172 17.98 -1.82 7.00
C ARG A 172 16.60 -2.46 6.79
N VAL A 173 15.95 -2.16 5.68
CA VAL A 173 14.68 -2.76 5.27
C VAL A 173 14.87 -4.26 5.01
N MET A 174 15.98 -4.67 4.35
CA MET A 174 16.36 -6.09 4.22
C MET A 174 16.51 -6.76 5.58
N ASP A 175 17.31 -6.17 6.48
CA ASP A 175 17.52 -6.72 7.84
C ASP A 175 16.20 -6.86 8.62
N MET A 176 15.28 -5.90 8.44
CA MET A 176 13.98 -5.93 9.09
C MET A 176 13.09 -7.03 8.50
N ALA A 177 13.07 -7.17 7.18
CA ALA A 177 12.29 -8.21 6.49
C ALA A 177 12.66 -9.63 6.95
N GLU A 178 13.94 -9.88 7.22
CA GLU A 178 14.41 -11.18 7.76
C GLU A 178 13.90 -11.46 9.18
N GLN A 179 13.56 -10.42 9.95
CA GLN A 179 13.07 -10.53 11.32
C GLN A 179 11.54 -10.58 11.42
N VAL A 180 10.84 -10.18 10.35
CA VAL A 180 9.37 -10.20 10.27
C VAL A 180 8.88 -11.65 10.20
N ARG A 181 7.85 -11.96 11.00
CA ARG A 181 7.24 -13.31 11.02
C ARG A 181 6.10 -13.45 10.03
N ASP A 182 5.44 -12.34 9.70
CA ASP A 182 4.38 -12.28 8.70
C ASP A 182 4.99 -12.36 7.29
N PRO A 183 4.81 -13.47 6.55
CA PRO A 183 5.41 -13.66 5.24
C PRO A 183 4.91 -12.65 4.20
N VAL A 184 3.70 -12.11 4.38
CA VAL A 184 3.14 -11.09 3.48
C VAL A 184 3.87 -9.78 3.66
N LEU A 185 4.05 -9.33 4.91
CA LEU A 185 4.78 -8.10 5.20
C LEU A 185 6.26 -8.21 4.82
N ALA A 186 6.90 -9.37 5.03
CA ALA A 186 8.27 -9.61 4.56
C ALA A 186 8.37 -9.48 3.03
N MET A 187 7.38 -10.02 2.30
CA MET A 187 7.31 -9.91 0.85
C MET A 187 7.09 -8.47 0.38
N GLU A 188 6.19 -7.70 1.02
CA GLU A 188 5.99 -6.27 0.72
C GLU A 188 7.31 -5.48 0.86
N LEU A 189 8.09 -5.74 1.91
CA LEU A 189 9.40 -5.11 2.11
C LEU A 189 10.40 -5.45 1.00
N TYR A 190 10.49 -6.72 0.62
CA TYR A 190 11.39 -7.13 -0.46
C TYR A 190 10.95 -6.58 -1.82
N LEU A 191 9.64 -6.48 -2.08
CA LEU A 191 9.10 -5.87 -3.30
C LEU A 191 9.41 -4.38 -3.38
N ALA A 192 9.27 -3.65 -2.27
CA ALA A 192 9.61 -2.23 -2.21
C ALA A 192 11.08 -1.97 -2.61
N ILE A 193 12.00 -2.83 -2.14
CA ILE A 193 13.41 -2.75 -2.53
C ILE A 193 13.62 -3.18 -3.98
N TYR A 194 13.03 -4.30 -4.39
CA TYR A 194 13.20 -4.85 -5.73
C TYR A 194 12.70 -3.88 -6.81
N GLY A 195 11.56 -3.23 -6.59
CA GLY A 195 10.96 -2.26 -7.51
C GLY A 195 11.78 -0.98 -7.72
N ASN A 196 12.57 -0.58 -6.73
CA ASN A 196 13.38 0.63 -6.80
C ASN A 196 14.84 0.36 -7.19
N SER A 197 15.27 -0.90 -7.27
CA SER A 197 16.66 -1.25 -7.50
C SER A 197 17.01 -1.19 -8.99
N ASP A 198 18.23 -0.75 -9.31
CA ASP A 198 18.72 -0.80 -10.69
C ASP A 198 18.94 -2.26 -11.16
N ASP A 199 18.64 -2.50 -12.44
CA ASP A 199 18.93 -3.74 -13.14
C ASP A 199 20.42 -4.15 -12.97
N GLY A 200 20.63 -5.32 -12.38
CA GLY A 200 21.93 -5.92 -12.09
C GLY A 200 22.57 -5.47 -10.77
N SER A 201 21.91 -4.67 -9.94
CA SER A 201 22.44 -4.25 -8.64
C SER A 201 22.48 -5.40 -7.62
N GLY A 202 23.34 -5.28 -6.62
CA GLY A 202 23.40 -6.25 -5.51
C GLY A 202 22.08 -6.33 -4.74
N LEU A 203 21.45 -5.18 -4.49
CA LEU A 203 20.16 -5.10 -3.80
C LEU A 203 19.02 -5.75 -4.58
N GLU A 204 18.94 -5.51 -5.89
CA GLU A 204 17.96 -6.18 -6.76
C GLU A 204 18.13 -7.71 -6.66
N ARG A 205 19.38 -8.18 -6.77
CA ARG A 205 19.66 -9.61 -6.71
C ARG A 205 19.30 -10.21 -5.35
N ASP A 206 19.65 -9.55 -4.25
CA ASP A 206 19.46 -10.07 -2.91
C ASP A 206 17.97 -10.05 -2.51
N SER A 207 17.25 -8.97 -2.85
CA SER A 207 15.79 -8.89 -2.66
C SER A 207 15.05 -9.92 -3.52
N PHE A 208 15.43 -10.11 -4.78
CA PHE A 208 14.89 -11.16 -5.64
C PHE A 208 15.11 -12.57 -5.05
N GLN A 209 16.32 -12.86 -4.57
CA GLN A 209 16.62 -14.15 -3.95
C GLN A 209 15.79 -14.38 -2.69
N ALA A 210 15.58 -13.35 -1.88
CA ALA A 210 14.74 -13.42 -0.69
C ALA A 210 13.25 -13.66 -1.05
N LEU A 211 12.71 -12.97 -2.07
CA LEU A 211 11.37 -13.23 -2.62
C LEU A 211 11.21 -14.68 -3.10
N MET A 212 12.22 -15.20 -3.81
CA MET A 212 12.22 -16.58 -4.28
C MET A 212 12.32 -17.59 -3.13
N ALA A 213 12.99 -17.24 -2.04
CA ALA A 213 13.09 -18.05 -0.83
C ALA A 213 11.77 -18.09 -0.05
N LEU A 214 11.12 -16.94 0.16
CA LEU A 214 9.80 -16.87 0.81
C LEU A 214 8.76 -17.73 0.08
N SER A 215 8.79 -17.71 -1.25
CA SER A 215 7.88 -18.50 -2.07
C SER A 215 8.18 -20.01 -2.11
N GLN A 216 9.22 -20.51 -1.41
CA GLN A 216 9.58 -21.94 -1.37
C GLN A 216 8.58 -22.81 -0.62
N ASN A 217 7.76 -22.24 0.26
CA ASN A 217 6.93 -23.02 1.18
C ASN A 217 5.43 -22.94 0.83
N PRO A 218 4.95 -23.75 -0.13
CA PRO A 218 3.58 -23.69 -0.64
C PRO A 218 2.49 -24.10 0.38
N ALA A 219 2.88 -24.54 1.58
CA ALA A 219 1.96 -25.06 2.59
C ALA A 219 1.30 -23.98 3.46
N GLU A 220 1.76 -22.73 3.36
CA GLU A 220 1.33 -21.62 4.20
C GLU A 220 -0.08 -21.12 3.86
N LYS A 221 -0.74 -20.51 4.84
CA LYS A 221 -2.09 -19.97 4.71
C LYS A 221 -2.16 -18.76 3.76
N ASP A 222 -1.00 -18.26 3.36
CA ASP A 222 -0.82 -16.98 2.69
C ASP A 222 -0.45 -17.13 1.20
N GLY A 223 -0.66 -18.32 0.62
CA GLY A 223 -0.31 -18.62 -0.78
C GLY A 223 -0.92 -17.66 -1.81
N ALA A 224 -2.11 -17.12 -1.55
CA ALA A 224 -2.72 -16.10 -2.42
C ALA A 224 -1.96 -14.77 -2.40
N ALA A 225 -1.59 -14.29 -1.21
CA ALA A 225 -0.79 -13.07 -1.06
C ALA A 225 0.59 -13.26 -1.69
N ILE A 226 1.23 -14.42 -1.50
CA ILE A 226 2.52 -14.73 -2.13
C ILE A 226 2.41 -14.73 -3.66
N ILE A 227 1.34 -15.30 -4.21
CA ILE A 227 1.08 -15.27 -5.66
C ILE A 227 0.90 -13.83 -6.17
N GLU A 228 0.15 -13.00 -5.46
CA GLU A 228 -0.05 -11.60 -5.81
C GLU A 228 1.26 -10.80 -5.81
N GLY A 229 2.09 -10.98 -4.79
CA GLY A 229 3.41 -10.34 -4.76
C GLY A 229 4.34 -10.82 -5.87
N LEU A 230 4.23 -12.08 -6.30
CA LEU A 230 4.97 -12.57 -7.46
C LEU A 230 4.48 -11.99 -8.79
N TYR A 231 3.20 -11.61 -8.91
CA TYR A 231 2.74 -10.83 -10.08
C TYR A 231 3.43 -9.47 -10.11
N HIS A 232 3.48 -8.78 -8.98
CA HIS A 232 4.17 -7.49 -8.88
C HIS A 232 5.66 -7.64 -9.23
N ALA A 233 6.35 -8.66 -8.69
CA ALA A 233 7.73 -8.94 -9.05
C ALA A 233 7.91 -9.23 -10.54
N HIS A 234 6.95 -9.91 -11.18
CA HIS A 234 6.99 -10.20 -12.62
C HIS A 234 6.89 -8.92 -13.46
N GLU A 235 6.01 -8.00 -13.06
CA GLU A 235 5.84 -6.69 -13.71
C GLU A 235 7.10 -5.82 -13.57
N ILE A 236 7.71 -5.78 -12.39
CA ILE A 236 8.99 -5.08 -12.15
C ILE A 236 10.10 -5.69 -12.99
N GLY A 237 10.26 -7.01 -12.93
CA GLY A 237 11.33 -7.76 -13.61
C GLY A 237 11.14 -7.95 -15.11
N ALA A 238 10.24 -7.19 -15.77
CA ALA A 238 9.86 -7.37 -17.16
C ALA A 238 11.05 -7.38 -18.14
N ASN A 239 12.14 -6.68 -17.79
CA ASN A 239 13.34 -6.55 -18.62
C ASN A 239 14.37 -7.67 -18.42
N ASN A 240 14.21 -8.54 -17.41
CA ASN A 240 15.14 -9.62 -17.10
C ASN A 240 14.52 -11.01 -17.37
N PRO A 241 14.78 -11.63 -18.54
CA PRO A 241 14.15 -12.89 -18.93
C PRO A 241 14.45 -14.06 -18.00
N ILE A 242 15.59 -14.04 -17.30
CA ILE A 242 15.98 -15.13 -16.39
C ILE A 242 15.13 -15.07 -15.12
N GLN A 243 15.07 -13.90 -14.48
CA GLN A 243 14.22 -13.69 -13.30
C GLN A 243 12.74 -13.93 -13.64
N ARG A 244 12.29 -13.45 -14.80
CA ARG A 244 10.91 -13.64 -15.26
C ARG A 244 10.55 -15.12 -15.38
N ALA A 245 11.44 -15.92 -16.00
CA ALA A 245 11.22 -17.36 -16.11
C ALA A 245 11.20 -18.06 -14.75
N GLU A 246 12.00 -17.62 -13.79
CA GLU A 246 12.03 -18.15 -12.42
C GLU A 246 10.74 -17.82 -11.65
N ILE A 247 10.27 -16.57 -11.72
CA ILE A 247 8.98 -16.15 -11.16
C ILE A 247 7.83 -16.95 -11.76
N GLU A 248 7.79 -17.07 -13.10
CA GLU A 248 6.77 -17.85 -13.80
C GLU A 248 6.76 -19.32 -13.33
N ASN A 249 7.93 -19.95 -13.20
CA ASN A 249 8.01 -21.33 -12.71
C ASN A 249 7.53 -21.44 -11.26
N ARG A 250 7.83 -20.44 -10.42
CA ARG A 250 7.36 -20.42 -9.04
C ARG A 250 5.84 -20.25 -8.95
N LEU A 251 5.27 -19.35 -9.74
CA LEU A 251 3.82 -19.17 -9.84
C LEU A 251 3.11 -20.47 -10.21
N ILE A 252 3.68 -21.26 -11.13
CA ILE A 252 3.14 -22.59 -11.47
C ILE A 252 3.12 -23.51 -10.26
N VAL A 253 4.23 -23.59 -9.51
CA VAL A 253 4.35 -24.46 -8.33
C VAL A 253 3.35 -24.06 -7.23
N LEU A 254 3.21 -22.76 -6.97
CA LEU A 254 2.27 -22.25 -5.97
C LEU A 254 0.81 -22.44 -6.39
N ALA A 255 0.51 -22.20 -7.68
CA ALA A 255 -0.83 -22.46 -8.23
C ALA A 255 -1.19 -23.95 -8.11
N ASP A 256 -0.24 -24.85 -8.43
CA ASP A 256 -0.42 -26.30 -8.28
C ASP A 256 -0.76 -26.69 -6.84
N ALA A 257 -0.01 -26.17 -5.87
CA ALA A 257 -0.26 -26.43 -4.46
C ALA A 257 -1.57 -25.82 -3.96
N SER A 258 -1.99 -24.68 -4.54
CA SER A 258 -3.22 -23.98 -4.15
C SER A 258 -4.47 -24.64 -4.74
N CYS A 259 -4.37 -25.42 -5.82
CA CYS A 259 -5.52 -25.98 -6.55
C CYS A 259 -6.58 -26.65 -5.67
N GLU A 260 -6.16 -27.40 -4.64
CA GLU A 260 -7.10 -28.14 -3.77
C GLU A 260 -7.74 -27.26 -2.68
N ARG A 261 -7.01 -26.27 -2.17
CA ARG A 261 -7.42 -25.43 -1.04
C ARG A 261 -8.10 -24.15 -1.49
N ASP A 262 -7.55 -23.53 -2.53
CA ASP A 262 -8.00 -22.28 -3.13
C ASP A 262 -7.92 -22.35 -4.66
N PRO A 263 -8.95 -22.95 -5.31
CA PRO A 263 -8.97 -23.11 -6.75
C PRO A 263 -9.14 -21.79 -7.51
N LEU A 264 -9.65 -20.71 -6.88
CA LEU A 264 -9.82 -19.41 -7.54
C LEU A 264 -8.46 -18.72 -7.70
N THR A 265 -7.65 -18.70 -6.64
CA THR A 265 -6.28 -18.19 -6.70
C THR A 265 -5.43 -18.98 -7.70
N ALA A 266 -5.53 -20.31 -7.68
CA ALA A 266 -4.84 -21.14 -8.67
C ALA A 266 -5.31 -20.82 -10.10
N TYR A 267 -6.61 -20.57 -10.30
CA TYR A 267 -7.16 -20.20 -11.60
C TYR A 267 -6.61 -18.87 -12.11
N ALA A 268 -6.58 -17.85 -11.25
CA ALA A 268 -6.02 -16.54 -11.57
C ALA A 268 -4.54 -16.64 -11.95
N ALA A 269 -3.76 -17.45 -11.24
CA ALA A 269 -2.36 -17.69 -11.58
C ALA A 269 -2.17 -18.36 -12.94
N TYR A 270 -2.96 -19.37 -13.28
CA TYR A 270 -2.87 -19.94 -14.63
C TYR A 270 -3.34 -18.99 -15.71
N HIS A 271 -4.35 -18.16 -15.45
CA HIS A 271 -4.81 -17.12 -16.37
C HIS A 271 -3.67 -16.14 -16.68
N PHE A 272 -3.09 -15.54 -15.64
CA PHE A 272 -1.96 -14.62 -15.74
C PHE A 272 -0.80 -15.23 -16.52
N LEU A 273 -0.37 -16.45 -16.14
CA LEU A 273 0.72 -17.14 -16.83
C LEU A 273 0.41 -17.38 -18.31
N LEU A 274 -0.82 -17.74 -18.66
CA LEU A 274 -1.21 -17.94 -20.07
C LEU A 274 -1.37 -16.62 -20.84
N GLU A 275 -1.46 -15.47 -20.18
CA GLU A 275 -1.39 -14.17 -20.85
C GLU A 275 0.06 -13.80 -21.12
N GLU A 276 0.92 -13.97 -20.12
CA GLU A 276 2.31 -13.53 -20.16
C GLU A 276 3.25 -14.43 -20.96
N LEU A 277 2.99 -15.74 -21.00
CA LEU A 277 3.90 -16.68 -21.66
C LEU A 277 3.95 -16.44 -23.18
N PRO A 278 5.15 -16.51 -23.79
CA PRO A 278 5.28 -16.49 -25.24
C PRO A 278 4.43 -17.58 -25.90
N ALA A 279 3.88 -17.28 -27.07
CA ALA A 279 3.17 -18.30 -27.85
C ALA A 279 4.10 -19.48 -28.14
N GLN A 280 3.60 -20.72 -28.01
CA GLN A 280 4.35 -21.96 -28.20
C GLN A 280 5.39 -22.27 -27.10
N ASP A 281 5.29 -21.62 -25.93
CA ASP A 281 6.05 -22.05 -24.76
C ASP A 281 5.70 -23.51 -24.42
N ARG A 282 6.72 -24.33 -24.14
CA ARG A 282 6.55 -25.75 -23.79
C ARG A 282 5.61 -25.99 -22.59
N ARG A 283 5.45 -25.00 -21.72
CA ARG A 283 4.58 -25.03 -20.53
C ARG A 283 3.12 -24.77 -20.86
N GLU A 284 2.83 -24.08 -21.97
CA GLU A 284 1.51 -23.58 -22.37
C GLU A 284 0.46 -24.71 -22.39
N GLN A 285 0.77 -25.85 -23.01
CA GLN A 285 -0.16 -26.99 -23.10
C GLN A 285 -0.55 -27.55 -21.73
N GLY A 286 0.41 -27.62 -20.80
CA GLY A 286 0.15 -28.09 -19.44
C GLY A 286 -0.75 -27.13 -18.67
N LEU A 287 -0.49 -25.83 -18.76
CA LEU A 287 -1.27 -24.78 -18.11
C LEU A 287 -2.69 -24.70 -18.66
N MET A 288 -2.86 -24.76 -19.98
CA MET A 288 -4.17 -24.81 -20.61
C MET A 288 -4.99 -26.02 -20.14
N THR A 289 -4.34 -27.17 -19.94
CA THR A 289 -5.00 -28.38 -19.44
C THR A 289 -5.50 -28.19 -18.00
N LYS A 290 -4.65 -27.64 -17.11
CA LYS A 290 -4.99 -27.36 -15.71
C LYS A 290 -6.11 -26.31 -15.62
N MET A 291 -5.98 -25.22 -16.36
CA MET A 291 -6.99 -24.14 -16.40
C MET A 291 -8.33 -24.63 -16.97
N MET A 292 -8.33 -25.50 -17.98
CA MET A 292 -9.57 -26.11 -18.49
C MET A 292 -10.26 -26.97 -17.41
N HIS A 293 -9.50 -27.78 -16.66
CA HIS A 293 -10.06 -28.57 -15.56
C HIS A 293 -10.64 -27.72 -14.43
N LEU A 294 -9.95 -26.64 -14.05
CA LEU A 294 -10.47 -25.68 -13.07
C LEU A 294 -11.69 -24.93 -13.62
N SER A 295 -11.72 -24.58 -14.91
CA SER A 295 -12.90 -23.95 -15.53
C SER A 295 -14.14 -24.83 -15.38
N GLU A 296 -14.01 -26.15 -15.58
CA GLU A 296 -15.10 -27.11 -15.43
C GLU A 296 -15.60 -27.20 -13.98
N SER A 297 -14.71 -27.10 -12.99
CA SER A 297 -15.07 -27.16 -11.57
C SER A 297 -15.63 -25.83 -11.05
N LEU A 298 -15.15 -24.70 -11.57
CA LEU A 298 -15.48 -23.34 -11.12
C LEU A 298 -16.65 -22.71 -11.87
N ALA A 299 -17.11 -23.26 -13.00
CA ALA A 299 -18.17 -22.71 -13.85
C ALA A 299 -19.50 -22.36 -13.13
N THR A 300 -19.72 -22.88 -11.92
CA THR A 300 -20.92 -22.59 -11.11
C THR A 300 -20.64 -21.63 -9.95
N ARG A 301 -19.38 -21.37 -9.62
CA ARG A 301 -18.94 -20.56 -8.48
C ARG A 301 -18.50 -19.17 -8.88
N ASP A 302 -17.80 -19.05 -10.01
CA ASP A 302 -17.30 -17.78 -10.54
C ASP A 302 -17.42 -17.77 -12.07
N GLN A 303 -18.56 -17.27 -12.55
CA GLN A 303 -18.87 -17.31 -13.98
C GLN A 303 -18.04 -16.30 -14.77
N GLU A 304 -17.75 -15.14 -14.20
CA GLU A 304 -17.05 -14.07 -14.92
C GLU A 304 -15.60 -14.43 -15.20
N SER A 305 -14.86 -14.83 -14.17
CA SER A 305 -13.47 -15.27 -14.31
C SER A 305 -13.35 -16.47 -15.26
N VAL A 306 -14.27 -17.44 -15.12
CA VAL A 306 -14.28 -18.62 -16.00
C VAL A 306 -14.57 -18.24 -17.45
N MET A 307 -15.49 -17.31 -17.71
CA MET A 307 -15.78 -16.87 -19.07
C MET A 307 -14.59 -16.16 -19.72
N SER A 308 -13.89 -15.31 -18.97
CA SER A 308 -12.63 -14.68 -19.41
C SER A 308 -11.59 -15.74 -19.78
N GLY A 309 -11.35 -16.69 -18.86
CA GLY A 309 -10.36 -17.73 -19.09
C GLY A 309 -10.71 -18.69 -20.21
N LEU A 310 -11.99 -18.99 -20.45
CA LEU A 310 -12.42 -19.77 -21.61
C LEU A 310 -12.15 -19.04 -22.93
N ALA A 311 -12.30 -17.71 -22.96
CA ALA A 311 -11.95 -16.92 -24.12
C ALA A 311 -10.42 -16.96 -24.38
N LEU A 312 -9.61 -16.85 -23.32
CA LEU A 312 -8.16 -16.99 -23.39
C LEU A 312 -7.74 -18.38 -23.91
N LEU A 313 -8.33 -19.46 -23.39
CA LEU A 313 -8.09 -20.82 -23.86
C LEU A 313 -8.44 -21.00 -25.34
N GLN A 314 -9.55 -20.43 -25.82
CA GLN A 314 -9.92 -20.48 -27.23
C GLN A 314 -8.97 -19.68 -28.13
N LYS A 315 -8.43 -18.57 -27.63
CA LYS A 315 -7.44 -17.74 -28.34
C LYS A 315 -6.08 -18.45 -28.45
N ARG A 316 -5.64 -19.11 -27.39
CA ARG A 316 -4.33 -19.78 -27.30
C ARG A 316 -4.34 -21.18 -27.94
N ALA A 317 -5.41 -21.95 -27.75
CA ALA A 317 -5.51 -23.29 -28.30
C ALA A 317 -5.72 -23.26 -29.83
N GLY A 318 -4.97 -24.09 -30.56
CA GLY A 318 -5.24 -24.31 -31.98
C GLY A 318 -6.66 -24.86 -32.19
N GLN A 319 -7.34 -24.45 -33.25
CA GLN A 319 -8.76 -24.78 -33.52
C GLN A 319 -9.06 -26.29 -33.53
N ASN A 320 -8.06 -27.13 -33.82
CA ASN A 320 -8.18 -28.59 -33.84
C ASN A 320 -7.85 -29.25 -32.49
N SER A 321 -7.55 -28.47 -31.44
CA SER A 321 -7.24 -28.95 -30.11
C SER A 321 -8.49 -29.42 -29.36
N SER A 322 -8.36 -30.48 -28.57
CA SER A 322 -9.41 -30.91 -27.64
C SER A 322 -9.71 -29.86 -26.56
N ILE A 323 -8.74 -29.02 -26.22
CA ILE A 323 -8.94 -27.91 -25.29
C ILE A 323 -9.82 -26.84 -25.94
N PHE A 324 -9.60 -26.52 -27.22
CA PHE A 324 -10.42 -25.54 -27.94
C PHE A 324 -11.90 -25.97 -27.98
N SER A 325 -12.16 -27.24 -28.35
CA SER A 325 -13.53 -27.76 -28.43
C SER A 325 -14.21 -27.82 -27.06
N ARG A 326 -13.49 -28.24 -26.01
CA ARG A 326 -13.99 -28.23 -24.61
C ARG A 326 -14.29 -26.83 -24.11
N ALA A 327 -13.36 -25.90 -24.31
CA ALA A 327 -13.52 -24.51 -23.86
C ALA A 327 -14.71 -23.84 -24.57
N ARG A 328 -14.85 -24.06 -25.88
CA ARG A 328 -15.99 -23.58 -26.67
C ARG A 328 -17.31 -24.15 -26.18
N HIS A 329 -17.40 -25.46 -25.98
CA HIS A 329 -18.62 -26.11 -25.51
C HIS A 329 -19.02 -25.60 -24.11
N LEU A 330 -18.06 -25.46 -23.20
CA LEU A 330 -18.33 -24.92 -21.86
C LEU A 330 -18.77 -23.46 -21.92
N HIS A 331 -18.12 -22.64 -22.73
CA HIS A 331 -18.48 -21.23 -22.96
C HIS A 331 -19.92 -21.12 -23.51
N GLU A 332 -20.26 -21.90 -24.55
CA GLU A 332 -21.61 -21.94 -25.11
C GLU A 332 -22.66 -22.39 -24.07
N SER A 333 -22.33 -23.39 -23.25
CA SER A 333 -23.19 -23.86 -22.15
C SER A 333 -23.42 -22.80 -21.08
N MET A 334 -22.38 -22.06 -20.69
CA MET A 334 -22.47 -20.99 -19.70
C MET A 334 -23.25 -19.78 -20.23
N THR A 335 -23.00 -19.36 -21.48
CA THR A 335 -23.78 -18.30 -22.14
C THR A 335 -25.25 -18.67 -22.28
N ALA A 336 -25.56 -19.94 -22.59
CA ALA A 336 -26.93 -20.42 -22.66
C ALA A 336 -27.66 -20.30 -21.30
N ARG A 337 -26.98 -20.55 -20.18
CA ARG A 337 -27.54 -20.35 -18.82
C ARG A 337 -27.88 -18.88 -18.55
N LEU A 338 -27.07 -17.96 -19.06
CA LEU A 338 -27.25 -16.51 -18.91
C LEU A 338 -28.28 -15.90 -19.87
N SER A 339 -28.89 -16.70 -20.76
CA SER A 339 -29.85 -16.21 -21.73
C SER A 339 -31.22 -15.85 -21.10
N PRO A 340 -31.95 -14.85 -21.63
CA PRO A 340 -33.31 -14.53 -21.19
C PRO A 340 -34.29 -15.71 -21.22
N ALA A 341 -34.01 -16.74 -22.03
CA ALA A 341 -34.86 -17.92 -22.19
C ALA A 341 -34.74 -18.94 -21.03
N THR A 342 -33.69 -18.86 -20.20
CA THR A 342 -33.44 -19.72 -19.03
C THR A 342 -33.79 -19.06 -17.69
N TYR A 343 -34.18 -17.78 -17.70
CA TYR A 343 -34.78 -17.10 -16.54
C TYR A 343 -36.11 -17.69 -16.00
N PRO A 344 -36.93 -18.48 -16.73
CA PRO A 344 -38.19 -19.01 -16.18
C PRO A 344 -38.02 -19.99 -15.01
N ASP A 345 -36.83 -20.62 -14.87
CA ASP A 345 -36.57 -21.62 -13.83
C ASP A 345 -35.97 -21.03 -12.54
N LEU A 346 -35.50 -19.78 -12.58
CA LEU A 346 -35.34 -18.98 -11.38
C LEU A 346 -36.73 -18.46 -11.02
N LYS A 347 -37.47 -19.25 -10.20
CA LYS A 347 -38.72 -18.78 -9.59
C LYS A 347 -38.49 -17.33 -9.15
N PRO A 348 -39.28 -16.34 -9.62
CA PRO A 348 -39.23 -15.03 -8.99
C PRO A 348 -39.40 -15.28 -7.50
N LEU A 349 -38.49 -14.72 -6.69
CA LEU A 349 -38.68 -14.69 -5.25
C LEU A 349 -40.04 -14.05 -5.03
N SER A 350 -41.08 -14.88 -4.87
CA SER A 350 -42.41 -14.36 -4.62
C SER A 350 -42.32 -13.61 -3.30
N PRO A 351 -43.09 -12.52 -3.10
CA PRO A 351 -43.13 -11.84 -1.81
C PRO A 351 -43.39 -12.78 -0.62
N LYS A 352 -43.96 -13.98 -0.85
CA LYS A 352 -44.17 -15.03 0.15
C LYS A 352 -42.90 -15.74 0.63
N ASN A 353 -41.78 -15.62 -0.09
CA ASN A 353 -40.49 -16.21 0.28
C ASN A 353 -39.64 -15.28 1.16
N PHE A 354 -40.05 -14.03 1.31
CA PHE A 354 -39.49 -13.11 2.31
C PHE A 354 -40.33 -13.20 3.58
N SER A 355 -40.08 -14.22 4.40
CA SER A 355 -40.54 -14.18 5.79
C SER A 355 -39.66 -13.19 6.55
N ILE A 356 -40.19 -11.99 6.81
CA ILE A 356 -39.62 -11.12 7.84
C ILE A 356 -39.82 -11.84 9.17
N ILE A 357 -38.73 -12.27 9.80
CA ILE A 357 -38.77 -12.70 11.21
C ILE A 357 -38.97 -11.42 12.03
N HIS A 358 -40.21 -11.00 12.18
CA HIS A 358 -40.59 -10.20 13.34
C HIS A 358 -41.14 -11.16 14.40
N GLY A 359 -40.66 -10.99 15.63
CA GLY A 359 -41.18 -11.73 16.77
C GLY A 359 -42.71 -11.66 16.77
N SER A 360 -43.34 -12.84 16.85
CA SER A 360 -44.78 -13.09 16.93
C SER A 360 -45.61 -12.92 15.65
N GLY A 361 -45.91 -14.06 14.99
CA GLY A 361 -47.14 -14.26 14.20
C GLY A 361 -47.01 -14.17 12.67
N ILE A 362 -47.19 -15.31 11.98
CA ILE A 362 -47.26 -15.40 10.51
C ILE A 362 -48.68 -15.00 10.06
N THR A 363 -48.81 -13.96 9.23
CA THR A 363 -50.06 -13.65 8.52
C THR A 363 -49.79 -13.66 7.00
N PRO A 364 -50.48 -14.49 6.21
CA PRO A 364 -50.27 -14.53 4.76
C PRO A 364 -50.99 -13.36 4.06
N LEU A 365 -50.32 -12.76 3.06
CA LEU A 365 -50.93 -11.90 2.04
C LEU A 365 -51.80 -12.71 1.08
#